data_AF-S2SVP8-F1
#
_entry.id   AF-S2SVP8-F1
#
_cell.length_a   1.000
_cell.length_b   1.000
_cell.length_c   1.000
_cell.angle_alpha   90.00
_cell.angle_beta   90.00
_cell.angle_gamma   90.00
#
_symmetry.space_group_name_H-M   'P 1'
#
loop_
_entity.id
_entity.type
_entity.pdbx_description
1 polymer ?
#
loop_
_entity_poly.entity_id
_entity_poly.type
_entity_poly.pdbx_seq_one_letter_code
_entity_poly.pdbx_strand_id
1 'polypeptide(L)'
;AKVGHGPHDVTYRFKPIPGKIYVLTLGSQFADHLVTLNQNGQTVTLPDSFNDTITVNVTPRNPKAEQVLRFRLNKKDAWFENFDLYQADAKQVIHDLKKLQTGSWHVIQHTATTVEATINILHDHQMLQTTIPTAPGWHVKVDNRPVTVKKSLGIFMAMPLKLGQHVITMRYVPPLLGWGPVITVTGLCLTACWYVVDKRRFSRHLVSRR
;
A
#
# COMPACT_ATOMS: atom_id res chain seq x y z
N ALA A 1 35.18 -8.79 6.63
CA ALA A 1 34.94 -7.34 6.77
C ALA A 1 35.62 -6.63 5.61
N LYS A 2 34.89 -5.83 4.83
CA LYS A 2 35.47 -4.99 3.77
C LYS A 2 35.11 -3.54 4.08
N VAL A 3 36.12 -2.74 4.40
CA VAL A 3 36.00 -1.29 4.59
C VAL A 3 36.82 -0.62 3.49
N GLY A 4 36.30 0.41 2.83
CA GLY A 4 37.00 1.18 1.80
C GLY A 4 37.02 2.68 2.12
N HIS A 5 38.08 3.38 1.69
CA HIS A 5 38.18 4.86 1.65
C HIS A 5 38.25 5.46 0.21
N GLY A 6 37.28 6.33 -0.17
CA GLY A 6 37.14 6.98 -1.50
C GLY A 6 35.71 6.85 -2.10
N PRO A 7 35.32 7.55 -3.19
CA PRO A 7 34.04 7.27 -3.86
C PRO A 7 34.11 5.86 -4.46
N HIS A 8 33.58 4.89 -3.73
CA HIS A 8 33.69 3.49 -4.10
C HIS A 8 32.57 3.12 -5.06
N ASP A 9 32.97 2.80 -6.28
CA ASP A 9 32.11 2.09 -7.22
C ASP A 9 32.22 0.58 -6.93
N VAL A 10 31.10 -0.06 -6.57
CA VAL A 10 30.97 -1.51 -6.56
C VAL A 10 30.30 -1.93 -7.86
N THR A 11 30.98 -2.76 -8.65
CA THR A 11 30.46 -3.21 -9.95
C THR A 11 30.16 -4.70 -9.94
N TYR A 12 28.94 -5.06 -10.31
CA TYR A 12 28.48 -6.42 -10.52
C TYR A 12 28.22 -6.65 -12.01
N ARG A 13 28.65 -7.82 -12.50
CA ARG A 13 28.47 -8.22 -13.89
C ARG A 13 27.71 -9.53 -13.93
N PHE A 14 26.75 -9.63 -14.85
CA PHE A 14 26.07 -10.88 -15.11
C PHE A 14 25.77 -11.02 -16.60
N LYS A 15 25.75 -12.27 -17.08
CA LYS A 15 25.37 -12.60 -18.44
C LYS A 15 23.90 -13.06 -18.43
N PRO A 16 22.98 -12.28 -19.01
CA PRO A 16 21.57 -12.61 -18.98
C PRO A 16 21.26 -13.81 -19.88
N ILE A 17 20.27 -14.58 -19.45
CA ILE A 17 19.70 -15.70 -20.20
C ILE A 17 18.45 -15.17 -20.91
N PRO A 18 18.33 -15.31 -22.24
CA PRO A 18 17.13 -14.91 -22.96
C PRO A 18 15.85 -15.53 -22.38
N GLY A 19 14.81 -14.72 -22.23
CA GLY A 19 13.52 -15.15 -21.68
C GLY A 19 13.46 -15.20 -20.14
N LYS A 20 14.49 -14.73 -19.43
CA LYS A 20 14.46 -14.54 -17.98
C LYS A 20 14.20 -13.07 -17.61
N ILE A 21 13.48 -12.88 -16.50
CA ILE A 21 13.41 -11.60 -15.79
C ILE A 21 14.44 -11.59 -14.67
N TYR A 22 15.03 -10.44 -14.39
CA TYR A 22 16.05 -10.23 -13.37
C TYR A 22 15.62 -9.16 -12.38
N VAL A 23 15.67 -9.51 -11.11
CA VAL A 23 15.29 -8.63 -10.00
C VAL A 23 16.40 -8.66 -8.96
N LEU A 24 16.84 -7.48 -8.56
CA LEU A 24 17.85 -7.31 -7.53
C LEU A 24 17.16 -6.96 -6.21
N THR A 25 17.56 -7.62 -5.13
CA THR A 25 17.18 -7.22 -3.77
C THR A 25 18.16 -6.19 -3.23
N LEU A 26 17.63 -5.20 -2.51
CA LEU A 26 18.40 -4.17 -1.81
C LEU A 26 17.86 -4.04 -0.38
N GLY A 27 18.67 -4.38 0.62
CA GLY A 27 18.34 -4.17 2.03
C GLY A 27 18.16 -2.69 2.39
N SER A 28 17.43 -2.41 3.47
CA SER A 28 17.07 -1.06 3.92
C SER A 28 18.26 -0.13 4.17
N GLN A 29 19.44 -0.67 4.41
CA GLN A 29 20.65 0.12 4.53
C GLN A 29 21.03 0.88 3.24
N PHE A 30 20.50 0.50 2.07
CA PHE A 30 20.70 1.24 0.81
C PHE A 30 19.79 2.46 0.64
N ALA A 31 18.88 2.72 1.58
CA ALA A 31 17.98 3.86 1.58
C ALA A 31 18.72 5.20 1.78
N ASP A 32 17.96 6.30 1.74
CA ASP A 32 18.43 7.67 2.02
C ASP A 32 19.61 8.08 1.14
N HIS A 33 19.49 7.74 -0.15
CA HIS A 33 20.49 8.00 -1.19
C HIS A 33 21.89 7.48 -0.84
N LEU A 34 22.03 6.41 -0.04
CA LEU A 34 23.34 5.84 0.29
C LEU A 34 24.11 5.43 -0.98
N VAL A 35 23.39 4.87 -1.96
CA VAL A 35 23.96 4.42 -3.23
C VAL A 35 23.17 4.94 -4.42
N THR A 36 23.89 5.20 -5.50
CA THR A 36 23.30 5.39 -6.83
C THR A 36 23.50 4.11 -7.64
N LEU A 37 22.41 3.51 -8.13
CA LEU A 37 22.45 2.34 -9.00
C LEU A 37 22.40 2.77 -10.46
N ASN A 38 23.32 2.24 -11.25
CA ASN A 38 23.37 2.42 -12.69
C ASN A 38 23.46 1.06 -13.40
N GLN A 39 22.65 0.85 -14.44
CA GLN A 39 22.68 -0.31 -15.31
C GLN A 39 23.14 0.11 -16.71
N ASN A 40 24.30 -0.37 -17.14
CA ASN A 40 24.90 -0.08 -18.45
C ASN A 40 24.96 1.42 -18.83
N GLY A 41 25.27 2.29 -17.88
CA GLY A 41 25.30 3.75 -18.08
C GLY A 41 23.98 4.45 -17.77
N GLN A 42 22.86 3.75 -17.60
CA GLN A 42 21.56 4.34 -17.28
C GLN A 42 21.26 4.25 -15.78
N THR A 43 20.90 5.37 -15.15
CA THR A 43 20.50 5.39 -13.74
C THR A 43 19.21 4.62 -13.53
N VAL A 44 19.20 3.74 -12.54
CA VAL A 44 18.01 3.02 -12.07
C VAL A 44 17.43 3.82 -10.91
N THR A 45 16.17 4.24 -11.03
CA THR A 45 15.49 4.98 -9.97
C THR A 45 15.25 4.06 -8.77
N LEU A 46 15.78 4.46 -7.62
CA LEU A 46 15.50 3.84 -6.33
C LEU A 46 14.54 4.75 -5.55
N PRO A 47 13.65 4.19 -4.71
CA PRO A 47 12.89 4.98 -3.75
C PRO A 47 13.82 5.76 -2.82
N ASP A 48 13.44 6.99 -2.44
CA ASP A 48 14.28 7.85 -1.61
C ASP A 48 14.51 7.24 -0.21
N SER A 49 13.47 6.66 0.39
CA SER A 49 13.54 6.00 1.69
C SER A 49 12.75 4.68 1.68
N PHE A 50 13.26 3.69 2.41
CA PHE A 50 12.61 2.40 2.62
C PHE A 50 13.16 1.72 3.87
N ASN A 51 12.28 1.12 4.67
CA ASN A 51 12.64 0.52 5.96
C ASN A 51 12.92 -0.99 5.87
N ASP A 52 12.54 -1.62 4.76
CA ASP A 52 12.66 -3.07 4.50
C ASP A 52 13.35 -3.34 3.16
N THR A 53 13.80 -4.58 2.93
CA THR A 53 14.40 -4.99 1.66
C THR A 53 13.44 -4.76 0.49
N ILE A 54 13.90 -4.01 -0.51
CA ILE A 54 13.15 -3.75 -1.74
C ILE A 54 13.65 -4.62 -2.89
N THR A 55 12.80 -4.77 -3.91
CA THR A 55 13.14 -5.43 -5.17
C THR A 55 13.17 -4.42 -6.31
N VAL A 56 14.26 -4.42 -7.08
CA VAL A 56 14.48 -3.51 -8.21
C VAL A 56 14.59 -4.33 -9.49
N ASN A 57 13.80 -3.98 -10.50
CA ASN A 57 13.87 -4.63 -11.80
C ASN A 57 15.15 -4.20 -12.54
N VAL A 58 16.02 -5.16 -12.83
CA VAL A 58 17.26 -4.98 -13.59
C VAL A 58 17.27 -5.84 -14.85
N THR A 59 16.09 -6.24 -15.33
CA THR A 59 15.93 -7.04 -16.55
C THR A 59 16.46 -6.25 -17.76
N PRO A 60 17.41 -6.81 -18.51
CA PRO A 60 18.05 -6.07 -19.60
C PRO A 60 17.17 -5.98 -20.83
N ARG A 61 17.21 -4.82 -21.50
CA ARG A 61 16.54 -4.64 -22.80
C ARG A 61 17.14 -5.51 -23.90
N ASN A 62 18.46 -5.74 -23.87
CA ASN A 62 19.16 -6.64 -24.78
C ASN A 62 19.73 -7.84 -24.00
N PRO A 63 19.10 -9.02 -24.10
CA PRO A 63 19.51 -10.21 -23.33
C PRO A 63 20.75 -10.92 -23.89
N LYS A 64 21.41 -10.38 -24.93
CA LYS A 64 22.66 -10.94 -25.46
C LYS A 64 23.91 -10.22 -24.96
N ALA A 65 23.75 -9.00 -24.44
CA ALA A 65 24.86 -8.21 -23.92
C ALA A 65 25.10 -8.52 -22.44
N GLU A 66 26.36 -8.59 -22.01
CA GLU A 66 26.71 -8.61 -20.59
C GLU A 66 26.13 -7.36 -19.91
N GLN A 67 25.59 -7.54 -18.71
CA GLN A 67 24.98 -6.49 -17.93
C GLN A 67 25.94 -6.03 -16.83
N VAL A 68 26.07 -4.73 -16.68
CA VAL A 68 26.93 -4.09 -15.69
C VAL A 68 26.06 -3.27 -14.76
N LEU A 69 25.96 -3.69 -13.51
CA LEU A 69 25.34 -2.95 -12.41
C LEU A 69 26.43 -2.25 -11.62
N ARG A 70 26.39 -0.93 -11.57
CA ARG A 70 27.35 -0.10 -10.83
C ARG A 70 26.64 0.61 -9.69
N PHE A 71 27.13 0.39 -8.48
CA PHE A 71 26.70 1.05 -7.25
C PHE A 71 27.76 2.07 -6.87
N ARG A 72 27.40 3.35 -6.94
CA ARG A 72 28.27 4.42 -6.45
C ARG A 72 27.86 4.77 -5.04
N LEU A 73 28.76 4.59 -4.08
CA LEU A 73 28.53 5.01 -2.70
C LEU A 73 28.58 6.54 -2.61
N ASN A 74 27.53 7.12 -2.02
CA ASN A 74 27.44 8.56 -1.76
C ASN A 74 27.86 8.90 -0.31
N LYS A 75 28.06 7.89 0.56
CA LYS A 75 28.60 8.03 1.93
C LYS A 75 29.91 7.23 2.08
N LYS A 76 30.57 7.38 3.23
CA LYS A 76 31.92 6.85 3.49
C LYS A 76 31.99 5.32 3.47
N ASP A 77 30.95 4.66 3.93
CA ASP A 77 30.86 3.23 4.09
C ASP A 77 29.44 2.74 3.80
N ALA A 78 29.33 1.49 3.34
CA ALA A 78 28.05 0.84 3.11
C ALA A 78 28.17 -0.66 3.41
N TRP A 79 27.16 -1.19 4.09
CA TRP A 79 27.04 -2.62 4.32
C TRP A 79 26.17 -3.25 3.24
N PHE A 80 26.71 -4.23 2.51
CA PHE A 80 25.98 -4.91 1.43
C PHE A 80 25.33 -6.18 1.97
N GLU A 81 24.20 -6.04 2.65
CA GLU A 81 23.34 -7.13 3.11
C GLU A 81 22.05 -7.19 2.28
N ASN A 82 21.42 -8.37 2.21
CA ASN A 82 20.21 -8.61 1.41
C ASN A 82 20.36 -8.09 -0.03
N PHE A 83 21.50 -8.46 -0.63
CA PHE A 83 21.92 -8.07 -1.96
C PHE A 83 22.06 -9.32 -2.82
N ASP A 84 20.95 -9.75 -3.40
CA ASP A 84 20.88 -10.96 -4.21
C ASP A 84 20.19 -10.68 -5.54
N LEU A 85 20.76 -11.21 -6.61
CA LEU A 85 20.18 -11.18 -7.94
C LEU A 85 19.35 -12.45 -8.15
N TYR A 86 18.03 -12.26 -8.24
CA TYR A 86 17.09 -13.32 -8.56
C TYR A 86 16.74 -13.29 -10.04
N GLN A 87 16.40 -14.47 -10.55
CA GLN A 87 15.88 -14.63 -11.90
C GLN A 87 14.62 -15.49 -11.91
N ALA A 88 13.71 -15.20 -12.83
CA ALA A 88 12.53 -16.03 -13.06
C ALA A 88 12.24 -16.19 -14.55
N ASP A 89 11.48 -17.21 -14.91
CA ASP A 89 11.08 -17.44 -16.30
C ASP A 89 9.98 -16.45 -16.72
N ALA A 90 10.25 -15.63 -17.73
CA ALA A 90 9.32 -14.60 -18.16
C ALA A 90 8.01 -15.18 -18.70
N LYS A 91 8.07 -16.32 -19.41
CA LYS A 91 6.86 -16.95 -19.97
C LYS A 91 6.00 -17.51 -18.85
N GLN A 92 6.60 -18.20 -17.88
CA GLN A 92 5.88 -18.73 -16.72
C GLN A 92 5.24 -17.60 -15.90
N VAL A 93 5.99 -16.54 -15.59
CA VAL A 93 5.46 -15.39 -14.84
C VAL A 93 4.30 -14.74 -15.58
N ILE A 94 4.43 -14.47 -16.89
CA ILE A 94 3.36 -13.89 -17.70
C ILE A 94 2.15 -14.82 -17.79
N HIS A 95 2.37 -16.12 -17.92
CA HIS A 95 1.30 -17.12 -17.94
C HIS A 95 0.51 -17.11 -16.64
N ASP A 96 1.20 -17.14 -15.51
CA ASP A 96 0.58 -17.16 -14.18
C ASP A 96 -0.13 -15.84 -13.88
N LEU A 97 0.45 -14.69 -14.29
CA LEU A 97 -0.21 -13.39 -14.21
C LEU A 97 -1.50 -13.34 -15.04
N LYS A 98 -1.49 -13.85 -16.28
CA LYS A 98 -2.70 -13.92 -17.11
C LYS A 98 -3.76 -14.81 -16.46
N LYS A 99 -3.36 -15.96 -15.92
CA LYS A 99 -4.27 -16.85 -15.20
C LYS A 99 -4.91 -16.13 -14.00
N LEU A 100 -4.13 -15.41 -13.19
CA LEU A 100 -4.66 -14.61 -12.09
C LEU A 100 -5.62 -13.51 -12.58
N GLN A 101 -5.29 -12.84 -13.68
CA GLN A 101 -6.13 -11.79 -14.26
C GLN A 101 -7.49 -12.30 -14.74
N THR A 102 -7.61 -13.55 -15.19
CA THR A 102 -8.91 -14.13 -15.59
C THR A 102 -9.90 -14.26 -14.42
N GLY A 103 -9.42 -14.34 -13.18
CA GLY A 103 -10.23 -14.38 -11.97
C GLY A 103 -10.38 -13.03 -11.26
N SER A 104 -9.90 -11.94 -11.86
CA SER A 104 -10.02 -10.61 -11.28
C SER A 104 -11.47 -10.17 -11.20
N TRP A 105 -11.84 -9.54 -10.08
CA TRP A 105 -13.10 -8.82 -10.02
C TRP A 105 -13.10 -7.63 -10.98
N HIS A 106 -14.26 -7.25 -11.49
CA HIS A 106 -14.47 -6.12 -12.38
C HIS A 106 -15.20 -5.02 -11.59
N VAL A 107 -14.53 -3.88 -11.40
CA VAL A 107 -15.12 -2.74 -10.69
C VAL A 107 -16.18 -2.11 -11.58
N ILE A 108 -17.44 -2.11 -11.10
CA ILE A 108 -18.57 -1.47 -11.75
C ILE A 108 -18.49 0.04 -11.52
N GLN A 109 -18.32 0.44 -10.27
CA GLN A 109 -18.23 1.83 -9.86
C GLN A 109 -17.45 1.96 -8.56
N HIS A 110 -16.83 3.13 -8.37
CA HIS A 110 -16.12 3.45 -7.14
C HIS A 110 -16.26 4.94 -6.81
N THR A 111 -16.21 5.24 -5.52
CA THR A 111 -16.09 6.59 -4.95
C THR A 111 -14.95 6.59 -3.94
N ALA A 112 -14.73 7.72 -3.26
CA ALA A 112 -13.74 7.80 -2.18
C ALA A 112 -14.01 6.83 -1.01
N THR A 113 -15.26 6.36 -0.84
CA THR A 113 -15.65 5.51 0.29
C THR A 113 -16.42 4.26 -0.10
N THR A 114 -16.71 4.05 -1.38
CA THR A 114 -17.51 2.91 -1.83
C THR A 114 -16.87 2.25 -3.04
N VAL A 115 -16.90 0.92 -3.09
CA VAL A 115 -16.51 0.12 -4.25
C VAL A 115 -17.61 -0.89 -4.51
N GLU A 116 -18.04 -0.99 -5.76
CA GLU A 116 -18.93 -2.03 -6.23
C GLU A 116 -18.28 -2.77 -7.40
N ALA A 117 -18.25 -4.10 -7.33
CA ALA A 117 -17.56 -4.93 -8.29
C ALA A 117 -18.29 -6.27 -8.49
N THR A 118 -18.12 -6.86 -9.66
CA THR A 118 -18.52 -8.25 -9.93
C THR A 118 -17.32 -9.17 -9.92
N ILE A 119 -17.49 -10.42 -9.49
CA ILE A 119 -16.46 -11.44 -9.60
C ILE A 119 -17.10 -12.75 -10.02
N ASN A 120 -16.39 -13.55 -10.81
CA ASN A 120 -16.75 -14.91 -11.12
C ASN A 120 -15.76 -15.87 -10.47
N ILE A 121 -16.24 -16.70 -9.56
CA ILE A 121 -15.45 -17.68 -8.84
C ILE A 121 -15.48 -18.99 -9.61
N LEU A 122 -14.29 -19.44 -10.02
CA LEU A 122 -14.11 -20.54 -10.96
C LEU A 122 -13.86 -21.88 -10.26
N HIS A 123 -13.43 -21.87 -9.00
CA HIS A 123 -13.11 -23.08 -8.25
C HIS A 123 -13.65 -23.00 -6.82
N ASP A 124 -13.99 -24.17 -6.26
CA ASP A 124 -14.35 -24.27 -4.85
C ASP A 124 -13.19 -23.85 -3.94
N HIS A 125 -13.54 -23.29 -2.77
CA HIS A 125 -12.60 -22.75 -1.78
C HIS A 125 -11.71 -21.59 -2.25
N GLN A 126 -11.99 -20.99 -3.41
CA GLN A 126 -11.32 -19.77 -3.85
C GLN A 126 -11.76 -18.57 -2.97
N MET A 127 -10.78 -17.79 -2.55
CA MET A 127 -11.00 -16.56 -1.78
C MET A 127 -10.73 -15.34 -2.64
N LEU A 128 -11.57 -14.31 -2.51
CA LEU A 128 -11.18 -12.97 -2.96
C LEU A 128 -10.26 -12.37 -1.91
N GLN A 129 -9.09 -11.89 -2.35
CA GLN A 129 -8.22 -11.02 -1.59
C GLN A 129 -8.13 -9.67 -2.29
N THR A 130 -8.27 -8.58 -1.52
CA THR A 130 -8.14 -7.21 -2.03
C THR A 130 -6.84 -6.58 -1.54
N THR A 131 -6.34 -5.56 -2.21
CA THR A 131 -5.25 -4.71 -1.70
C THR A 131 -5.76 -3.60 -0.77
N ILE A 132 -7.00 -3.71 -0.31
CA ILE A 132 -7.60 -2.78 0.65
C ILE A 132 -7.35 -3.33 2.07
N PRO A 133 -6.72 -2.54 2.97
CA PRO A 133 -6.45 -3.00 4.32
C PRO A 133 -7.70 -3.31 5.14
N THR A 134 -7.65 -4.34 5.98
CA THR A 134 -8.60 -4.57 7.06
C THR A 134 -8.49 -3.44 8.07
N ALA A 135 -9.54 -2.64 8.20
CA ALA A 135 -9.62 -1.56 9.17
C ALA A 135 -11.06 -1.42 9.71
N PRO A 136 -11.26 -0.88 10.92
CA PRO A 136 -12.59 -0.55 11.42
C PRO A 136 -13.30 0.44 10.48
N GLY A 137 -14.62 0.30 10.34
CA GLY A 137 -15.45 1.18 9.50
C GLY A 137 -15.77 0.63 8.10
N TRP A 138 -15.08 -0.42 7.65
CA TRP A 138 -15.45 -1.14 6.44
C TRP A 138 -16.68 -2.01 6.66
N HIS A 139 -17.64 -1.91 5.75
CA HIS A 139 -18.83 -2.73 5.67
C HIS A 139 -18.84 -3.43 4.31
N VAL A 140 -18.74 -4.76 4.31
CA VAL A 140 -18.64 -5.55 3.09
C VAL A 140 -19.88 -6.44 2.94
N LYS A 141 -20.43 -6.45 1.73
CA LYS A 141 -21.55 -7.29 1.33
C LYS A 141 -21.18 -8.11 0.11
N VAL A 142 -21.65 -9.36 0.09
CA VAL A 142 -21.63 -10.26 -1.08
C VAL A 142 -23.08 -10.60 -1.38
N ASP A 143 -23.51 -10.36 -2.61
CA ASP A 143 -24.91 -10.54 -3.05
C ASP A 143 -25.91 -9.86 -2.11
N ASN A 144 -25.59 -8.62 -1.74
CA ASN A 144 -26.34 -7.78 -0.81
C ASN A 144 -26.44 -8.31 0.64
N ARG A 145 -25.71 -9.39 0.99
CA ARG A 145 -25.65 -9.95 2.35
C ARG A 145 -24.35 -9.56 3.04
N PRO A 146 -24.38 -9.05 4.29
CA PRO A 146 -23.17 -8.75 5.05
C PRO A 146 -22.28 -9.99 5.21
N VAL A 147 -20.98 -9.83 5.04
CA VAL A 147 -20.00 -10.91 5.22
C VAL A 147 -18.91 -10.51 6.21
N THR A 148 -18.35 -11.52 6.88
CA THR A 148 -17.19 -11.32 7.74
C THR A 148 -15.92 -11.38 6.90
N VAL A 149 -15.14 -10.31 6.95
CA VAL A 149 -13.86 -10.21 6.26
C VAL A 149 -12.75 -10.81 7.11
N LYS A 150 -11.93 -11.67 6.50
CA LYS A 150 -10.70 -12.22 7.10
C LYS A 150 -9.50 -11.35 6.72
N LYS A 151 -8.45 -11.46 7.52
CA LYS A 151 -7.16 -10.82 7.28
C LYS A 151 -6.24 -11.77 6.51
N SER A 152 -5.68 -11.29 5.41
CA SER A 152 -4.64 -11.97 4.63
C SER A 152 -3.37 -11.12 4.59
N LEU A 153 -2.19 -11.76 4.52
CA LEU A 153 -0.88 -11.10 4.53
C LEU A 153 -0.73 -10.04 5.64
N GLY A 154 -1.30 -10.31 6.81
CA GLY A 154 -1.22 -9.44 8.00
C GLY A 154 -2.08 -8.16 7.96
N ILE A 155 -2.48 -7.67 6.79
CA ILE A 155 -3.18 -6.38 6.67
C ILE A 155 -4.35 -6.35 5.69
N PHE A 156 -4.43 -7.24 4.71
CA PHE A 156 -5.38 -7.11 3.60
C PHE A 156 -6.70 -7.82 3.84
N MET A 157 -7.79 -7.29 3.28
CA MET A 157 -9.11 -7.92 3.35
C MET A 157 -9.19 -9.14 2.43
N ALA A 158 -9.66 -10.25 2.96
CA ALA A 158 -9.95 -11.46 2.22
C ALA A 158 -11.30 -12.08 2.62
N MET A 159 -12.06 -12.60 1.67
CA MET A 159 -13.38 -13.16 1.91
C MET A 159 -13.59 -14.45 1.11
N PRO A 160 -14.06 -15.54 1.74
CA PRO A 160 -14.42 -16.75 1.02
C PRO A 160 -15.70 -16.49 0.22
N LEU A 161 -15.70 -16.95 -1.04
CA LEU A 161 -16.83 -16.82 -1.94
C LEU A 161 -17.24 -18.22 -2.41
N LYS A 162 -18.52 -18.38 -2.77
CA LYS A 162 -19.01 -19.64 -3.34
C LYS A 162 -18.67 -19.67 -4.83
N LEU A 163 -18.80 -20.84 -5.44
CA LEU A 163 -18.67 -20.98 -6.89
C LEU A 163 -19.75 -20.14 -7.61
N GLY A 164 -19.36 -19.43 -8.67
CA GLY A 164 -20.26 -18.65 -9.52
C GLY A 164 -20.06 -17.14 -9.46
N GLN A 165 -21.05 -16.41 -9.99
CA GLN A 165 -21.02 -14.95 -10.09
C GLN A 165 -21.51 -14.30 -8.80
N HIS A 166 -20.78 -13.27 -8.36
CA HIS A 166 -21.09 -12.52 -7.16
C HIS A 166 -20.98 -11.01 -7.40
N VAL A 167 -21.85 -10.25 -6.73
CA VAL A 167 -21.73 -8.79 -6.64
C VAL A 167 -21.21 -8.43 -5.26
N ILE A 168 -20.12 -7.67 -5.21
CA ILE A 168 -19.47 -7.27 -3.98
C ILE A 168 -19.61 -5.76 -3.83
N THR A 169 -20.11 -5.36 -2.66
CA THR A 169 -20.22 -3.95 -2.29
C THR A 169 -19.43 -3.71 -1.02
N MET A 170 -18.49 -2.78 -1.06
CA MET A 170 -17.66 -2.37 0.06
C MET A 170 -17.90 -0.90 0.33
N ARG A 171 -18.24 -0.56 1.57
CA ARG A 171 -18.46 0.83 2.00
C ARG A 171 -17.67 1.14 3.25
N TYR A 172 -16.89 2.21 3.21
CA TYR A 172 -16.16 2.74 4.34
C TYR A 172 -16.95 3.85 5.02
N VAL A 173 -17.14 3.73 6.32
CA VAL A 173 -17.66 4.78 7.18
C VAL A 173 -16.61 5.03 8.26
N PRO A 174 -15.97 6.21 8.28
CA PRO A 174 -14.96 6.53 9.29
C PRO A 174 -15.51 6.27 10.69
N PRO A 175 -14.79 5.48 11.52
CA PRO A 175 -15.13 5.32 12.91
C PRO A 175 -15.27 6.69 13.57
N LEU A 176 -16.25 6.81 14.45
CA LEU A 176 -16.58 8.02 15.19
C LEU A 176 -17.15 9.21 14.41
N LEU A 177 -17.35 9.09 13.09
CA LEU A 177 -17.96 10.18 12.29
C LEU A 177 -19.31 10.65 12.87
N GLY A 178 -20.08 9.73 13.44
CA GLY A 178 -21.36 10.04 14.09
C GLY A 178 -21.25 10.81 15.42
N TRP A 179 -20.10 10.83 16.09
CA TRP A 179 -19.92 11.58 17.35
C TRP A 179 -19.75 13.08 17.12
N GLY A 180 -19.24 13.49 15.95
CA GLY A 180 -19.05 14.91 15.62
C GLY A 180 -20.33 15.72 15.84
N PRO A 181 -21.47 15.35 15.23
CA PRO A 181 -22.75 16.00 15.47
C PRO A 181 -23.17 16.01 16.95
N VAL A 182 -22.96 14.91 17.68
CA VAL A 182 -23.31 14.81 19.11
C VAL A 182 -22.54 15.83 19.93
N ILE A 183 -21.23 15.94 19.69
CA ILE A 183 -20.35 16.90 20.37
C ILE A 183 -20.76 18.34 20.00
N THR A 184 -21.02 18.61 18.72
CA THR A 184 -21.44 19.93 18.24
C THR A 184 -22.77 20.37 18.86
N VAL A 185 -23.79 19.50 18.87
CA VAL A 185 -25.09 19.79 19.48
C VAL A 185 -24.94 20.03 20.98
N THR A 186 -24.16 19.19 21.66
CA THR A 186 -23.92 19.35 23.10
C THR A 186 -23.23 20.68 23.41
N GLY A 187 -22.22 21.06 22.61
CA GLY A 187 -21.55 22.35 22.72
C GLY A 187 -22.50 23.53 22.52
N LEU A 188 -23.35 23.47 21.49
CA LEU A 188 -24.36 24.51 21.23
C LEU A 188 -25.40 24.61 22.36
N CYS A 189 -25.83 23.49 22.93
CA CYS A 189 -26.74 23.50 24.08
C CYS A 189 -26.08 24.15 25.30
N LEU A 190 -24.82 23.82 25.59
CA LEU A 190 -24.08 24.40 26.72
C LEU A 190 -23.85 25.91 26.55
N THR A 191 -23.47 26.36 25.36
CA THR A 191 -23.27 27.80 25.08
C THR A 191 -24.59 28.57 25.13
N ALA A 192 -25.68 28.00 24.61
CA ALA A 192 -27.01 28.60 24.73
C ALA A 192 -27.47 28.69 26.20
N CYS A 193 -27.29 27.64 26.99
CA CYS A 193 -27.57 27.67 28.42
C CYS A 193 -26.76 28.73 29.16
N TRP A 194 -25.45 28.81 28.90
CA TRP A 194 -24.57 29.82 29.50
C TRP A 194 -25.04 31.24 29.16
N TYR A 195 -25.33 31.51 27.88
CA TYR A 195 -25.82 32.82 27.43
C TYR A 195 -27.13 33.24 28.13
N VAL A 196 -28.08 32.31 28.29
CA VAL A 196 -29.35 32.58 29.00
C VAL A 196 -29.11 32.88 30.48
N VAL A 197 -28.22 32.14 31.14
CA VAL A 197 -27.88 32.38 32.56
C VAL A 197 -27.19 33.72 32.76
N ASP A 198 -26.24 34.09 31.89
CA ASP A 198 -25.50 35.35 31.98
C ASP A 198 -26.43 36.55 31.77
N LYS A 199 -27.29 36.49 30.74
CA LYS A 199 -28.30 37.53 30.49
C LYS A 199 -29.24 37.71 31.69
N ARG A 200 -29.65 36.62 32.34
CA ARG A 200 -30.47 36.64 33.57
C ARG A 200 -29.73 37.22 34.77
N ARG A 201 -28.40 37.00 34.89
CA ARG A 201 -27.58 37.63 35.94
C ARG A 201 -27.43 39.14 35.72
N PHE A 202 -27.23 39.58 34.48
CA PHE A 202 -27.09 41.00 34.14
C PHE A 202 -28.38 41.80 34.41
N SER A 203 -29.54 41.26 34.05
CA SER A 203 -30.83 41.91 34.34
C SER A 203 -31.14 42.01 35.84
N ARG A 204 -30.67 41.07 36.68
CA ARG A 204 -30.86 41.12 38.14
C ARG A 204 -30.01 42.20 38.82
N HIS A 205 -28.80 42.49 38.32
CA HIS A 205 -27.95 43.55 38.86
C HIS A 205 -28.47 44.98 38.59
N LEU A 206 -29.24 45.19 37.51
CA LEU A 206 -29.86 46.49 37.22
C LEU A 206 -31.09 46.78 38.11
N VAL A 207 -31.75 45.74 38.63
CA VAL A 207 -32.91 45.89 39.53
C VAL A 207 -32.48 46.13 40.99
N SER A 208 -31.32 45.64 41.44
CA SER A 208 -30.86 45.87 42.83
C SER A 208 -30.08 47.18 43.05
N ARG A 209 -29.96 48.04 42.03
CA ARG A 209 -29.30 49.37 42.11
C ARG A 209 -30.29 50.55 42.04
N ARG A 210 -31.60 50.29 42.16
CA ARG A 210 -32.63 51.32 42.40
C ARG A 210 -33.03 51.35 43.85
#